data_AF-A0A8C1P4E3-F1
#
_entry.id   AF-A0A8C1P4E3-F1
#
_cell.length_a   1.000
_cell.length_b   1.000
_cell.length_c   1.000
_cell.angle_alpha   90.00
_cell.angle_beta   90.00
_cell.angle_gamma   90.00
#
_symmetry.space_group_name_H-M   'P 1'
#
loop_
_entity.id
_entity.type
_entity.pdbx_description
1 polymer ?
#
loop_
_entity_poly.entity_id
_entity_poly.type
_entity_poly.pdbx_seq_one_letter_code
_entity_poly.pdbx_strand_id
1 'polypeptide(L)'
;SLSPAHIEEEGLRYHDIIQQDYRDTYNYLTLKTLIGVYWITKYCPEAKYVLKTDRHLIPDMRYPSFCSGTGYVFLGDVVQRIYVASLTMPRLHLEDVYMGKCLAKLKIEPTPPPNELLFNHWRVPYSSCRYSNLITSHGFHPNEIIQDWQHLQSNKHNPCQTTG
;
A
#
# COMPACT_ATOMS: atom_id res chain seq x y z
N SER A 1 -28.49 0.99 -18.70
CA SER A 1 -29.03 0.32 -17.50
C SER A 1 -29.05 -1.18 -17.77
N LEU A 2 -28.60 -2.01 -16.85
CA LEU A 2 -28.74 -3.47 -16.94
C LEU A 2 -30.23 -3.84 -16.84
N SER A 3 -30.64 -4.93 -17.49
CA SER A 3 -32.02 -5.41 -17.38
C SER A 3 -32.25 -6.01 -15.98
N PRO A 4 -33.49 -5.96 -15.45
CA PRO A 4 -33.82 -6.60 -14.18
C PRO A 4 -33.45 -8.09 -14.13
N ALA A 5 -33.58 -8.80 -15.25
CA ALA A 5 -33.23 -10.22 -15.37
C ALA A 5 -31.73 -10.49 -15.15
N HIS A 6 -30.83 -9.59 -15.58
CA HIS A 6 -29.39 -9.77 -15.35
C HIS A 6 -29.02 -9.61 -13.88
N ILE A 7 -29.70 -8.73 -13.14
CA ILE A 7 -29.45 -8.53 -11.70
C ILE A 7 -29.93 -9.74 -10.91
N GLU A 8 -31.07 -10.32 -11.31
CA GLU A 8 -31.59 -11.52 -10.66
C GLU A 8 -30.66 -12.73 -10.87
N GLU A 9 -30.16 -12.94 -12.09
CA GLU A 9 -29.18 -13.99 -12.39
C GLU A 9 -27.87 -13.81 -11.61
N GLU A 10 -27.33 -12.59 -11.53
CA GLU A 10 -26.14 -12.28 -10.73
C GLU A 10 -26.38 -12.59 -9.25
N GLY A 11 -27.50 -12.11 -8.69
CA GLY A 11 -27.82 -12.28 -7.28
C GLY A 11 -28.00 -13.76 -6.91
N LEU A 12 -28.56 -14.55 -7.80
CA LEU A 12 -28.65 -16.01 -7.65
C LEU A 12 -27.28 -16.70 -7.73
N ARG A 13 -26.33 -16.14 -8.47
CA ARG A 13 -25.00 -16.73 -8.67
C ARG A 13 -24.02 -16.41 -7.54
N TYR A 14 -24.03 -15.17 -7.05
CA TYR A 14 -23.00 -14.67 -6.13
C TYR A 14 -23.51 -14.37 -4.72
N HIS A 15 -24.82 -14.24 -4.53
CA HIS A 15 -25.45 -14.02 -3.22
C HIS A 15 -24.92 -12.80 -2.44
N ASP A 16 -24.52 -11.75 -3.16
CA ASP A 16 -23.89 -10.53 -2.63
C ASP A 16 -24.71 -9.26 -2.91
N ILE A 17 -25.92 -9.41 -3.47
CA ILE A 17 -26.81 -8.30 -3.81
C ILE A 17 -27.90 -8.13 -2.75
N ILE A 18 -28.05 -6.91 -2.25
CA ILE A 18 -29.22 -6.46 -1.50
C ILE A 18 -30.00 -5.51 -2.40
N GLN A 19 -31.16 -5.95 -2.88
CA GLN A 19 -32.04 -5.15 -3.71
C GLN A 19 -33.25 -4.66 -2.89
N GLN A 20 -33.66 -3.43 -3.13
CA GLN A 20 -34.87 -2.83 -2.54
C GLN A 20 -35.61 -2.04 -3.62
N ASP A 21 -36.93 -1.94 -3.46
CA ASP A 21 -37.78 -1.20 -4.39
C ASP A 21 -37.75 0.30 -4.09
N TYR A 22 -36.74 0.98 -4.62
CA TYR A 22 -36.63 2.44 -4.58
C TYR A 22 -35.91 2.98 -5.81
N ARG A 23 -36.14 4.26 -6.12
CA ARG A 23 -35.50 4.93 -7.26
C ARG A 23 -34.05 5.29 -6.94
N ASP A 24 -33.10 4.55 -7.52
CA ASP A 24 -31.67 4.80 -7.32
C ASP A 24 -31.21 6.04 -8.11
N THR A 25 -31.09 7.18 -7.41
CA THR A 25 -30.54 8.44 -7.93
C THR A 25 -29.77 9.16 -6.83
N TYR A 26 -28.95 10.16 -7.20
CA TYR A 26 -28.14 10.93 -6.25
C TYR A 26 -28.96 11.52 -5.09
N ASN A 27 -30.17 12.02 -5.35
CA ASN A 27 -31.03 12.61 -4.32
C ASN A 27 -31.52 11.59 -3.27
N TYR A 28 -31.53 10.30 -3.60
CA TYR A 28 -31.98 9.23 -2.71
C TYR A 28 -30.83 8.41 -2.12
N LEU A 29 -29.59 8.88 -2.21
CA LEU A 29 -28.44 8.19 -1.59
C LEU A 29 -28.55 8.09 -0.07
N THR A 30 -29.15 9.09 0.59
CA THR A 30 -29.44 9.02 2.03
C THR A 30 -30.37 7.85 2.35
N LEU A 31 -31.43 7.66 1.56
CA LEU A 31 -32.34 6.53 1.71
C LEU A 31 -31.62 5.20 1.46
N LYS A 32 -30.81 5.10 0.40
CA LYS A 32 -29.96 3.93 0.11
C LYS A 32 -29.06 3.58 1.30
N THR A 33 -28.50 4.59 1.96
CA THR A 33 -27.62 4.42 3.12
C THR A 33 -28.40 3.90 4.32
N LEU A 34 -29.56 4.49 4.64
CA LEU A 34 -30.41 4.04 5.74
C LEU A 34 -30.93 2.61 5.52
N ILE A 35 -31.28 2.25 4.30
CA ILE A 35 -31.63 0.88 3.90
C ILE A 35 -30.49 -0.09 4.22
N GLY A 36 -29.25 0.25 3.83
CA GLY A 36 -28.08 -0.57 4.11
C GLY A 36 -27.82 -0.73 5.62
N VAL A 37 -27.95 0.35 6.39
CA VAL A 37 -27.83 0.32 7.86
C VAL A 37 -28.90 -0.60 8.45
N TYR A 38 -30.17 -0.44 8.07
CA TYR A 38 -31.26 -1.28 8.55
C TYR A 38 -31.01 -2.76 8.24
N TRP A 39 -30.61 -3.08 7.01
CA TRP A 39 -30.32 -4.46 6.61
C TRP A 39 -29.23 -5.09 7.49
N ILE A 40 -28.13 -4.37 7.73
CA ILE A 40 -27.02 -4.86 8.56
C ILE A 40 -27.46 -5.09 10.00
N THR A 41 -28.26 -4.18 10.59
CA THR A 41 -28.76 -4.37 11.95
C THR A 41 -29.63 -5.61 12.10
N LYS A 42 -30.34 -6.00 11.03
CA LYS A 42 -31.26 -7.14 11.04
C LYS A 42 -30.57 -8.47 10.75
N TYR A 43 -29.65 -8.49 9.79
CA TYR A 43 -29.07 -9.72 9.26
C TYR A 43 -27.62 -9.97 9.69
N CYS A 44 -26.93 -8.96 10.25
CA CYS A 44 -25.56 -9.09 10.73
C CYS A 44 -25.38 -8.44 12.12
N PRO A 45 -26.15 -8.84 13.15
CA PRO A 45 -26.11 -8.19 14.47
C PRO A 45 -24.77 -8.32 15.20
N GLU A 46 -23.93 -9.30 14.85
CA GLU A 46 -22.62 -9.51 15.47
C GLU A 46 -21.47 -8.77 14.78
N ALA A 47 -21.74 -8.08 13.66
CA ALA A 47 -20.71 -7.36 12.93
C ALA A 47 -20.15 -6.20 13.78
N LYS A 48 -18.87 -6.29 14.15
CA LYS A 48 -18.17 -5.26 14.95
C LYS A 48 -17.89 -3.97 14.18
N TYR A 49 -17.67 -4.10 12.88
CA TYR A 49 -17.31 -2.98 12.01
C TYR A 49 -18.08 -3.09 10.69
N VAL A 50 -18.53 -1.94 10.19
CA VAL A 50 -19.25 -1.82 8.93
C VAL A 50 -18.58 -0.73 8.10
N LEU A 51 -18.15 -1.07 6.90
CA LEU A 51 -17.60 -0.12 5.94
C LEU A 51 -18.62 0.14 4.83
N LYS A 52 -19.13 1.37 4.75
CA LYS A 52 -19.86 1.83 3.58
C LYS A 52 -18.92 2.62 2.66
N THR A 53 -18.77 2.17 1.43
CA THR A 53 -17.97 2.85 0.40
C THR A 53 -18.67 2.83 -0.96
N ASP A 54 -18.11 3.59 -1.90
CA ASP A 54 -18.47 3.59 -3.32
C ASP A 54 -17.43 2.79 -4.10
N ARG A 55 -17.86 2.08 -5.15
CA ARG A 55 -16.96 1.34 -6.07
C ARG A 55 -15.87 2.25 -6.63
N HIS A 56 -16.15 3.53 -6.83
CA HIS A 56 -15.16 4.47 -7.36
C HIS A 56 -14.13 4.95 -6.33
N LEU A 57 -14.39 4.78 -5.03
CA LEU A 57 -13.47 5.14 -3.95
C LEU A 57 -12.47 4.01 -3.64
N ILE A 58 -12.80 2.77 -4.02
CA ILE A 58 -11.88 1.62 -4.01
C ILE A 58 -11.79 1.08 -5.45
N PRO A 59 -10.98 1.71 -6.32
CA PRO A 59 -10.91 1.32 -7.73
C PRO A 59 -10.34 -0.08 -7.94
N ASP A 60 -9.57 -0.60 -6.98
CA ASP A 60 -9.04 -1.96 -6.96
C ASP A 60 -9.08 -2.48 -5.53
N MET A 61 -9.72 -3.63 -5.33
CA MET A 61 -9.74 -4.33 -4.03
C MET A 61 -8.34 -4.86 -3.63
N ARG A 62 -7.32 -4.63 -4.46
CA ARG A 62 -5.91 -4.95 -4.19
C ARG A 62 -5.06 -3.70 -4.43
N TYR A 63 -4.14 -3.44 -3.51
CA TYR A 63 -3.08 -2.48 -3.78
C TYR A 63 -2.19 -2.99 -4.93
N PRO A 64 -1.74 -2.09 -5.83
CA PRO A 64 -0.78 -2.46 -6.85
C PRO A 64 0.54 -2.89 -6.20
N SER A 65 1.45 -3.49 -6.98
CA SER A 65 2.82 -3.75 -6.53
C SER A 65 3.45 -2.47 -5.95
N PHE A 66 4.01 -2.56 -4.76
CA PHE A 66 4.70 -1.45 -4.09
C PHE A 66 5.95 -1.95 -3.35
N CYS A 67 6.95 -1.07 -3.21
CA CYS A 67 8.14 -1.34 -2.41
C CYS A 67 7.88 -0.98 -0.94
N SER A 68 8.37 -1.80 0.00
CA SER A 68 8.28 -1.52 1.43
C SER A 68 9.19 -0.34 1.84
N GLY A 69 8.72 0.50 2.76
CA GLY A 69 9.25 1.81 3.15
C GLY A 69 10.59 1.85 3.87
N THR A 70 11.40 0.81 3.74
CA THR A 70 12.80 0.89 4.19
C THR A 70 13.67 1.66 3.24
N GLY A 71 13.27 1.74 1.97
CA GLY A 71 13.91 2.54 0.96
C GLY A 71 13.58 2.03 -0.44
N TYR A 72 13.64 2.96 -1.40
CA TYR A 72 13.47 2.69 -2.82
C TYR A 72 14.40 3.63 -3.60
N VAL A 73 14.82 3.22 -4.80
CA VAL A 73 15.69 4.02 -5.67
C VAL A 73 14.95 4.28 -6.97
N PHE A 74 14.93 5.53 -7.40
CA PHE A 74 14.31 5.95 -8.66
C PHE A 74 15.34 6.56 -9.59
N LEU A 75 15.08 6.42 -10.90
CA LEU A 75 15.71 7.27 -11.90
C LEU A 75 15.14 8.69 -11.78
N GLY A 76 15.97 9.70 -12.06
CA GLY A 76 15.59 11.11 -11.86
C GLY A 76 14.38 11.55 -12.68
N ASP A 77 14.22 11.04 -13.90
CA ASP A 77 13.08 11.33 -14.77
C ASP A 77 11.77 10.68 -14.27
N VAL A 78 11.87 9.50 -13.67
CA VAL A 78 10.72 8.81 -13.04
C VAL A 78 10.18 9.62 -11.87
N VAL A 79 11.06 10.26 -11.07
CA VAL A 79 10.65 11.11 -9.93
C VAL A 79 9.72 12.25 -10.40
N GLN A 80 10.08 12.94 -11.48
CA GLN A 80 9.25 14.02 -12.02
C GLN A 80 7.87 13.51 -12.48
N ARG A 81 7.84 12.35 -13.13
CA ARG A 81 6.58 11.73 -13.59
C ARG A 81 5.70 11.31 -12.42
N ILE A 82 6.29 10.73 -11.36
CA ILE A 82 5.57 10.39 -10.13
C ILE A 82 4.94 11.63 -9.52
N TYR A 83 5.69 12.73 -9.41
CA TYR A 83 5.17 13.99 -8.87
C TYR A 83 3.94 14.48 -9.65
N VAL A 84 4.02 14.53 -10.98
CA VAL A 84 2.88 14.94 -11.83
C VAL A 84 1.69 13.99 -11.67
N ALA A 85 1.93 12.67 -11.62
CA ALA A 85 0.87 11.70 -11.40
C ALA A 85 0.18 11.90 -10.04
N SER A 86 0.95 12.21 -9.00
CA SER A 86 0.47 12.40 -7.63
C SER A 86 -0.54 13.55 -7.49
N LEU A 87 -0.42 14.59 -8.32
CA LEU A 87 -1.34 15.74 -8.32
C LEU A 87 -2.73 15.39 -8.84
N THR A 88 -2.87 14.25 -9.53
CA THR A 88 -4.10 13.83 -10.21
C THR A 88 -4.84 12.71 -9.48
N MET A 89 -4.46 12.40 -8.23
CA MET A 89 -5.04 11.32 -7.45
C MET A 89 -5.23 11.71 -5.98
N PRO A 90 -6.23 11.14 -5.29
CA PRO A 90 -6.41 11.37 -3.86
C PRO A 90 -5.21 10.86 -3.06
N ARG A 91 -4.73 11.68 -2.13
CA ARG A 91 -3.65 11.31 -1.21
C ARG A 91 -4.06 10.14 -0.32
N LEU A 92 -3.13 9.21 -0.10
CA LEU A 92 -3.28 8.08 0.82
C LEU A 92 -2.24 8.22 1.94
N HIS A 93 -2.62 7.90 3.17
CA HIS A 93 -1.72 7.99 4.33
C HIS A 93 -0.62 6.91 4.36
N LEU A 94 -0.82 5.79 3.66
CA LEU A 94 0.20 4.78 3.46
C LEU A 94 1.11 5.22 2.30
N GLU A 95 2.27 5.77 2.63
CA GLU A 95 3.19 6.40 1.67
C GLU A 95 3.73 5.41 0.63
N ASP A 96 4.30 4.28 1.06
CA ASP A 96 4.75 3.18 0.17
C ASP A 96 3.68 2.76 -0.85
N VAL A 97 2.45 2.58 -0.37
CA VAL A 97 1.30 2.18 -1.17
C VAL A 97 0.90 3.30 -2.13
N TYR A 98 0.97 4.56 -1.68
CA TYR A 98 0.70 5.73 -2.51
C TYR A 98 1.71 5.84 -3.67
N MET A 99 2.99 5.58 -3.40
CA MET A 99 4.03 5.52 -4.42
C MET A 99 3.76 4.39 -5.42
N GLY A 100 3.39 3.20 -4.94
CA GLY A 100 2.96 2.10 -5.80
C GLY A 100 1.76 2.46 -6.71
N LYS A 101 0.78 3.19 -6.18
CA LYS A 101 -0.35 3.70 -6.99
C LYS A 101 0.08 4.73 -8.04
N CYS A 102 1.03 5.61 -7.72
CA CYS A 102 1.59 6.55 -8.69
C CYS A 102 2.30 5.80 -9.83
N LEU A 103 3.12 4.79 -9.49
CA LEU A 103 3.83 3.95 -10.46
C LEU A 103 2.88 3.15 -11.34
N ALA A 104 1.84 2.54 -10.75
CA ALA A 104 0.81 1.81 -11.50
C ALA A 104 0.08 2.71 -12.50
N LYS A 105 -0.25 3.96 -12.12
CA LYS A 105 -0.84 4.95 -13.04
C LYS A 105 0.09 5.28 -14.20
N LEU A 106 1.39 5.28 -13.97
CA LEU A 106 2.42 5.47 -14.99
C LEU A 106 2.75 4.20 -15.78
N LYS A 107 2.13 3.06 -15.44
CA LYS A 107 2.42 1.72 -15.97
C LYS A 107 3.89 1.32 -15.80
N ILE A 108 4.46 1.66 -14.65
CA ILE A 108 5.81 1.28 -14.25
C ILE A 108 5.68 0.25 -13.13
N GLU A 109 6.22 -0.94 -13.33
CA GLU A 109 6.30 -1.95 -12.27
C GLU A 109 7.59 -1.76 -11.45
N PRO A 110 7.51 -1.78 -10.11
CA PRO A 110 8.71 -1.80 -9.28
C PRO A 110 9.58 -3.02 -9.58
N THR A 111 10.90 -2.83 -9.61
CA THR A 111 11.85 -3.93 -9.81
C THR A 111 12.42 -4.35 -8.45
N PRO A 112 12.39 -5.65 -8.09
CA PRO A 112 13.02 -6.12 -6.86
C PRO A 112 14.54 -5.90 -6.90
N PRO A 113 15.21 -5.73 -5.76
CA PRO A 113 16.66 -5.63 -5.73
C PRO A 113 17.31 -6.92 -6.27
N PRO A 114 18.52 -6.84 -6.84
CA PRO A 114 19.23 -8.03 -7.34
C PRO A 114 19.58 -9.03 -6.23
N ASN A 115 19.55 -8.58 -4.98
CA ASN A 115 19.71 -9.41 -3.78
C ASN A 115 18.73 -8.93 -2.70
N GLU A 116 17.93 -9.85 -2.17
CA GLU A 116 16.90 -9.58 -1.16
C GLU A 116 17.47 -9.04 0.16
N LEU A 117 18.76 -9.27 0.42
CA LEU A 117 19.46 -8.78 1.63
C LEU A 117 19.92 -7.32 1.52
N LEU A 118 19.73 -6.63 0.39
CA LEU A 118 20.15 -5.24 0.22
C LEU A 118 19.24 -4.26 0.97
N PHE A 119 17.93 -4.53 0.97
CA PHE A 119 16.92 -3.70 1.63
C PHE A 119 16.20 -4.51 2.71
N ASN A 120 16.40 -4.16 3.97
CA ASN A 120 15.88 -4.95 5.09
C ASN A 120 14.90 -4.14 5.94
N HIS A 121 13.67 -4.64 6.06
CA HIS A 121 12.64 -4.07 6.95
C HIS A 121 12.77 -4.47 8.42
N TRP A 122 13.76 -5.30 8.71
CA TRP A 122 14.16 -5.69 10.05
C TRP A 122 15.55 -5.15 10.37
N ARG A 123 15.90 -5.25 11.65
CA ARG A 123 17.23 -4.91 12.14
C ARG A 123 18.24 -5.96 11.71
N VAL A 124 19.22 -5.55 10.91
CA VAL A 124 20.38 -6.39 10.59
C VAL A 124 21.47 -6.17 11.63
N PRO A 125 21.98 -7.21 12.33
CA PRO A 125 23.08 -7.04 13.29
C PRO A 125 24.29 -6.35 12.65
N TYR A 126 24.86 -5.40 13.37
CA TYR A 126 25.98 -4.60 12.87
C TYR A 126 27.25 -5.42 12.70
N SER A 127 27.86 -5.28 11.53
CA SER A 127 29.28 -5.53 11.29
C SER A 127 29.72 -4.64 10.13
N SER A 128 30.96 -4.15 10.17
CA SER A 128 31.48 -3.29 9.10
C SER A 128 31.39 -3.97 7.72
N CYS A 129 31.67 -5.28 7.66
CA CYS A 129 31.57 -6.08 6.45
C CYS A 129 30.16 -6.10 5.85
N ARG A 130 29.15 -6.33 6.69
CA ARG A 130 27.76 -6.45 6.22
C ARG A 130 27.21 -5.08 5.83
N TYR A 131 27.50 -4.06 6.61
CA TYR A 131 27.05 -2.69 6.37
C TYR A 131 27.78 -2.00 5.20
N SER A 132 28.93 -2.52 4.78
CA SER A 132 29.60 -2.08 3.55
C SER A 132 28.91 -2.55 2.25
N ASN A 133 28.02 -3.56 2.33
CA ASN A 133 27.34 -4.17 1.18
C ASN A 133 25.80 -4.09 1.26
N LEU A 134 25.27 -3.38 2.26
CA LEU A 134 23.82 -3.24 2.51
C LEU A 134 23.38 -1.81 2.16
N ILE A 135 22.13 -1.66 1.70
CA ILE A 135 21.55 -0.35 1.39
C ILE A 135 20.70 0.14 2.56
N THR A 136 19.78 -0.68 3.09
CA THR A 136 18.89 -0.28 4.20
C THR A 136 18.72 -1.37 5.26
N SER A 137 18.59 -0.93 6.51
CA SER A 137 18.36 -1.72 7.72
C SER A 137 17.53 -0.87 8.68
N HIS A 138 16.57 -1.46 9.38
CA HIS A 138 15.59 -0.71 10.20
C HIS A 138 15.75 -0.96 11.70
N GLY A 139 15.17 -0.09 12.54
CA GLY A 139 15.07 -0.34 13.99
C GLY A 139 16.30 0.03 14.82
N PHE A 140 16.89 1.19 14.55
CA PHE A 140 18.05 1.73 15.28
C PHE A 140 17.67 2.95 16.11
N HIS A 141 18.29 3.09 17.28
CA HIS A 141 18.29 4.34 18.04
C HIS A 141 19.27 5.34 17.39
N PRO A 142 19.01 6.67 17.44
CA PRO A 142 19.91 7.67 16.84
C PRO A 142 21.39 7.53 17.23
N ASN A 143 21.67 7.21 18.50
CA ASN A 143 23.04 7.01 18.99
C ASN A 143 23.73 5.80 18.34
N GLU A 144 23.00 4.71 18.07
CA GLU A 144 23.54 3.52 17.41
C GLU A 144 23.93 3.85 15.96
N ILE A 145 23.09 4.60 15.25
CA ILE A 145 23.37 5.04 13.86
C ILE A 145 24.68 5.83 13.81
N ILE A 146 24.90 6.75 14.77
CA ILE A 146 26.13 7.56 14.82
C ILE A 146 27.35 6.67 15.08
N GLN A 147 27.26 5.75 16.04
CA GLN A 147 28.36 4.84 16.39
C GLN A 147 28.70 3.90 15.23
N ASP A 148 27.69 3.27 14.64
CA ASP A 148 27.83 2.36 13.50
C ASP A 148 28.41 3.08 12.28
N TRP A 149 27.97 4.33 12.03
CA TRP A 149 28.52 5.18 10.96
C TRP A 149 30.00 5.50 11.20
N GLN A 150 30.36 5.93 12.40
CA GLN A 150 31.77 6.22 12.74
C GLN A 150 32.65 4.99 12.57
N HIS A 151 32.21 3.84 13.06
CA HIS A 151 32.93 2.58 12.92
C HIS A 151 32.98 2.05 11.48
N LEU A 152 31.96 2.34 10.66
CA LEU A 152 31.97 2.03 9.23
C LEU A 152 32.96 2.93 8.47
N GLN A 153 33.02 4.22 8.82
CA GLN A 153 33.98 5.15 8.20
C GLN A 153 35.42 4.82 8.57
N SER A 154 35.71 4.45 9.82
CA SER A 154 37.07 4.07 10.23
C SER A 154 37.57 2.81 9.52
N ASN A 155 36.66 1.88 9.19
CA ASN A 155 36.97 0.62 8.53
C ASN A 155 36.67 0.61 7.03
N LYS A 156 36.41 1.77 6.40
CA LYS A 156 35.92 1.89 5.02
C LYS A 156 36.78 1.14 3.99
N HIS A 157 38.09 1.10 4.20
CA HIS A 157 39.03 0.43 3.28
C HIS A 157 39.21 -1.06 3.56
N ASN A 158 38.84 -1.53 4.76
CA ASN A 158 39.01 -2.92 5.20
C ASN A 158 37.80 -3.38 6.04
N PRO A 159 36.57 -3.35 5.49
CA PRO A 159 35.35 -3.53 6.28
C PRO A 159 35.18 -4.96 6.82
N CYS A 160 35.83 -5.94 6.19
CA CYS A 160 35.71 -7.36 6.55
C CYS A 160 36.93 -7.90 7.33
N GLN A 161 37.79 -7.03 7.87
CA GLN A 161 38.83 -7.49 8.78
C GLN A 161 38.18 -8.01 10.06
N THR A 162 38.28 -9.32 10.27
CA THR A 162 38.00 -9.95 11.56
C THR A 162 39.07 -9.47 12.53
N THR A 163 38.69 -8.58 13.47
CA THR A 163 39.44 -8.44 14.71
C THR A 163 39.44 -9.81 15.39
N GLY A 164 40.62 -10.44 15.44
CA GLY A 164 40.83 -11.74 16.10
C GLY A 164 40.53 -11.69 17.59
#